data_AF-A0A2N5HZS0-F1
#
_entry.id   AF-A0A2N5HZS0-F1
#
_cell.length_a   1.000
_cell.length_b   1.000
_cell.length_c   1.000
_cell.angle_alpha   90.00
_cell.angle_beta   90.00
_cell.angle_gamma   90.00
#
_symmetry.space_group_name_H-M   'P 1'
#
loop_
_entity.id
_entity.type
_entity.pdbx_description
1 polymer ?
#
loop_
_entity_poly.entity_id
_entity_poly.type
_entity_poly.pdbx_seq_one_letter_code
_entity_poly.pdbx_strand_id
1 'polypeptide(L)'
;MNETRKKIIINEILYWKKARMLPEQYCDYLLALYSEGEDFDTEKEDGNGRFLRMLPYLAIAFITISAICLTNFTQLPFKLQIVISTAAVIILLGFAFLFSRRRPLLQVCLIGASLMLLGVTLDIVEAFAPRSNSVLYISLLANCLLWWGSGRKLSLPYFTIAGILGTGVICFFMARLIFGL
;
A
#
# COMPACT_ATOMS: atom_id res chain seq x y z
N MET A 1 22.11 -45.08 -4.65
CA MET A 1 21.26 -45.38 -3.48
C MET A 1 19.82 -45.10 -3.88
N ASN A 2 18.80 -45.83 -3.40
CA ASN A 2 17.42 -45.63 -3.90
C ASN A 2 16.85 -44.28 -3.40
N GLU A 3 16.68 -43.31 -4.30
CA GLU A 3 16.08 -42.00 -4.03
C GLU A 3 14.74 -42.08 -3.29
N THR A 4 13.96 -43.13 -3.57
CA THR A 4 12.69 -43.42 -2.89
C THR A 4 12.87 -43.68 -1.40
N ARG A 5 13.96 -44.36 -1.00
CA ARG A 5 14.25 -44.63 0.41
C ARG A 5 14.72 -43.38 1.14
N LYS A 6 15.49 -42.52 0.48
CA LYS A 6 15.94 -41.23 1.00
C LYS A 6 14.74 -40.35 1.36
N LYS A 7 13.75 -40.24 0.46
CA LYS A 7 12.51 -39.47 0.69
C LYS A 7 11.67 -40.01 1.86
N ILE A 8 11.56 -41.33 2.01
CA ILE A 8 10.82 -41.94 3.12
C ILE A 8 11.46 -41.57 4.47
N ILE A 9 12.80 -41.68 4.57
CA ILE A 9 13.55 -41.36 5.79
C ILE A 9 13.38 -39.89 6.17
N ILE A 10 13.46 -38.97 5.21
CA ILE A 10 13.27 -37.53 5.46
C ILE A 10 11.86 -37.25 5.99
N ASN A 11 10.83 -37.90 5.44
CA ASN A 11 9.45 -37.71 5.88
C ASN A 11 9.21 -38.24 7.32
N GLU A 12 9.86 -39.35 7.69
CA GLU A 12 9.82 -39.86 9.07
C GLU A 12 10.51 -38.91 10.06
N ILE A 13 11.68 -38.35 9.71
CA ILE A 13 12.38 -37.36 10.56
C ILE A 13 11.52 -36.11 10.77
N LEU A 14 10.83 -35.63 9.73
CA LEU A 14 9.89 -34.51 9.83
C LEU A 14 8.70 -34.82 10.74
N TYR A 15 8.19 -36.06 10.68
CA TYR A 15 7.14 -36.53 11.57
C TYR A 15 7.61 -36.54 13.03
N TRP A 16 8.82 -37.03 13.31
CA TRP A 16 9.40 -37.02 14.67
C TRP A 16 9.63 -35.62 15.21
N LYS A 17 10.05 -34.68 14.35
CA LYS A 17 10.21 -33.25 14.70
C LYS A 17 8.86 -32.62 15.07
N LYS A 18 7.80 -32.87 14.30
CA LYS A 18 6.44 -32.37 14.58
C LYS A 18 5.84 -32.97 15.85
N ALA A 19 6.07 -34.27 16.08
CA ALA A 19 5.60 -34.99 17.26
C ALA A 19 6.46 -34.78 18.52
N ARG A 20 7.58 -34.03 18.43
CA ARG A 20 8.58 -33.84 19.50
C ARG A 20 9.11 -35.15 20.09
N MET A 21 9.17 -36.22 19.30
CA MET A 21 9.72 -37.50 19.75
C MET A 21 11.26 -37.47 19.87
N LEU A 22 11.91 -36.57 19.13
CA LEU A 22 13.34 -36.31 19.20
C LEU A 22 13.59 -34.81 19.43
N PRO A 23 14.66 -34.45 20.17
CA PRO A 23 15.05 -33.05 20.32
C PRO A 23 15.40 -32.43 18.96
N GLU A 24 15.06 -31.15 18.78
CA GLU A 24 15.13 -30.46 17.48
C GLU A 24 16.52 -30.52 16.84
N GLN A 25 17.59 -30.40 17.65
CA GLN A 25 18.97 -30.46 17.20
C GLN A 25 19.34 -31.79 16.52
N TYR A 26 18.78 -32.92 16.96
CA TYR A 26 19.05 -34.23 16.36
C TYR A 26 18.29 -34.42 15.05
N CYS A 27 17.04 -33.94 14.99
CA CYS A 27 16.30 -33.94 13.72
C CYS A 27 17.03 -33.09 12.68
N ASP A 28 17.51 -31.89 13.05
CA ASP A 28 18.21 -30.99 12.12
C ASP A 28 19.53 -31.59 11.62
N TYR A 29 20.29 -32.27 12.50
CA TYR A 29 21.49 -33.00 12.10
C TYR A 29 21.18 -34.14 11.11
N LEU A 30 20.18 -34.98 11.40
CA LEU A 30 19.78 -36.07 10.50
C LEU A 30 19.24 -35.55 9.17
N LEU A 31 18.48 -34.45 9.21
CA LEU A 31 17.93 -33.83 8.01
C LEU A 31 19.05 -33.30 7.13
N ALA A 32 20.04 -32.61 7.68
CA ALA A 32 21.21 -32.14 6.94
C ALA A 32 22.06 -33.28 6.36
N LEU A 33 22.18 -34.39 7.10
CA LEU A 33 22.94 -35.56 6.66
C LEU A 33 22.25 -36.30 5.51
N TYR A 34 20.93 -36.50 5.60
CA TYR A 34 20.15 -37.17 4.58
C TYR A 34 19.69 -36.24 3.45
N SER A 35 19.77 -34.93 3.61
CA SER A 35 19.48 -33.97 2.55
C SER A 35 20.69 -33.69 1.66
N GLU A 36 21.91 -34.01 2.09
CA GLU A 36 23.16 -33.85 1.31
C GLU A 36 23.34 -32.43 0.71
N GLY A 37 22.72 -31.40 1.31
CA GLY A 37 22.74 -30.04 0.80
C GLY A 37 21.71 -29.74 -0.31
N GLU A 38 20.88 -30.72 -0.67
CA GLU A 38 19.63 -30.46 -1.37
C GLU A 38 18.68 -29.90 -0.32
N ASP A 39 18.40 -28.59 -0.37
CA ASP A 39 17.38 -27.96 0.46
C ASP A 39 16.03 -28.61 0.10
N PHE A 40 15.73 -29.74 0.75
CA PHE A 40 14.37 -30.19 1.00
C PHE A 40 13.81 -29.22 2.03
N ASP A 41 13.66 -27.97 1.57
CA ASP A 41 12.79 -27.00 2.16
C ASP A 41 11.51 -27.77 2.44
N THR A 42 11.26 -27.98 3.73
CA THR A 42 9.92 -28.21 4.21
C THR A 42 9.05 -27.24 3.44
N GLU A 43 8.26 -27.78 2.50
CA GLU A 43 7.01 -27.19 2.06
C GLU A 43 6.16 -27.04 3.33
N LYS A 44 6.52 -26.07 4.16
CA LYS A 44 5.62 -25.48 5.11
C LYS A 44 4.54 -24.92 4.23
N GLU A 45 3.38 -25.55 4.28
CA GLU A 45 2.09 -25.01 3.86
C GLU A 45 1.84 -23.65 4.56
N ASP A 46 2.63 -22.64 4.21
CA ASP A 46 2.49 -21.25 4.63
C ASP A 46 1.94 -20.41 3.46
N GLY A 47 1.24 -21.08 2.54
CA GLY A 47 0.48 -20.44 1.46
C GLY A 47 -0.60 -19.51 2.01
N ASN A 48 -1.15 -19.81 3.18
CA ASN A 48 -2.19 -19.00 3.80
C ASN A 48 -1.65 -17.74 4.51
N GLY A 49 -0.44 -17.80 5.07
CA GLY A 49 0.19 -16.66 5.76
C GLY A 49 0.62 -15.54 4.80
N ARG A 50 1.09 -15.89 3.60
CA ARG A 50 1.39 -14.92 2.54
C ARG A 50 0.13 -14.26 1.99
N PHE A 51 -0.94 -15.03 1.77
CA PHE A 51 -2.21 -14.51 1.28
C PHE A 51 -2.89 -13.57 2.28
N LEU A 52 -2.96 -13.92 3.57
CA LEU A 52 -3.48 -13.02 4.62
C LEU A 52 -2.65 -11.73 4.74
N ARG A 53 -1.34 -11.79 4.47
CA ARG A 53 -0.46 -10.62 4.49
C ARG A 53 -0.62 -9.74 3.24
N MET A 54 -1.01 -10.31 2.09
CA MET A 54 -1.35 -9.61 0.85
C MET A 54 -2.78 -9.06 0.82
N LEU A 55 -3.70 -9.69 1.55
CA LEU A 55 -5.12 -9.30 1.63
C LEU A 55 -5.35 -7.80 1.87
N PRO A 56 -4.67 -7.13 2.83
CA PRO A 56 -4.86 -5.69 3.03
C PRO A 56 -4.34 -4.84 1.86
N TYR A 57 -3.27 -5.27 1.18
CA TYR A 57 -2.78 -4.57 -0.02
C TYR A 57 -3.78 -4.69 -1.17
N LEU A 58 -4.35 -5.89 -1.36
CA LEU A 58 -5.36 -6.14 -2.38
C LEU A 58 -6.65 -5.37 -2.09
N ALA A 59 -7.08 -5.29 -0.83
CA ALA A 59 -8.22 -4.49 -0.41
C ALA A 59 -8.00 -2.99 -0.66
N ILE A 60 -6.83 -2.45 -0.33
CA ILE A 60 -6.49 -1.04 -0.58
C ILE A 60 -6.46 -0.75 -2.08
N ALA A 61 -5.83 -1.62 -2.88
CA ALA A 61 -5.80 -1.48 -4.33
C ALA A 61 -7.21 -1.53 -4.93
N PHE A 62 -8.04 -2.49 -4.48
CA PHE A 62 -9.42 -2.62 -4.92
C PHE A 62 -10.25 -1.38 -4.57
N ILE A 63 -10.15 -0.87 -3.35
CA ILE A 63 -10.84 0.37 -2.92
C ILE A 63 -10.42 1.55 -3.79
N THR A 64 -9.12 1.69 -4.04
CA THR A 64 -8.58 2.81 -4.83
C THR A 64 -9.04 2.74 -6.28
N ILE A 65 -8.91 1.56 -6.91
CA ILE A 65 -9.33 1.33 -8.30
C ILE A 65 -10.84 1.49 -8.45
N SER A 66 -11.61 0.95 -7.50
CA SER A 66 -13.06 1.09 -7.44
C SER A 66 -13.45 2.57 -7.39
N ALA A 67 -12.90 3.34 -6.46
CA ALA A 67 -13.23 4.75 -6.33
C ALA A 67 -12.88 5.54 -7.60
N ILE A 68 -11.71 5.31 -8.22
CA ILE A 68 -11.34 5.95 -9.50
C ILE A 68 -12.32 5.57 -10.62
N CYS A 69 -12.69 4.30 -10.70
CA CYS A 69 -13.63 3.81 -11.71
C CYS A 69 -15.01 4.46 -11.53
N LEU A 70 -15.51 4.54 -10.29
CA LEU A 70 -16.78 5.19 -9.97
C LEU A 70 -16.76 6.70 -10.29
N THR A 71 -15.64 7.39 -10.07
CA THR A 71 -15.44 8.81 -10.41
C THR A 71 -15.47 9.04 -11.93
N ASN A 72 -15.03 8.07 -12.74
CA ASN A 72 -15.06 8.18 -14.21
C ASN A 72 -16.43 7.85 -14.83
N PHE A 73 -17.38 7.32 -14.05
CA PHE A 73 -18.74 7.11 -14.53
C PHE A 73 -19.50 8.44 -14.57
N THR A 74 -19.43 9.09 -15.73
CA THR A 74 -20.06 10.38 -16.06
C THR A 74 -21.60 10.41 -15.96
N GLN A 75 -22.25 9.27 -15.70
CA GLN A 75 -23.71 9.19 -15.49
C GLN A 75 -24.13 9.45 -14.03
N LEU A 76 -23.19 9.49 -13.09
CA LEU A 76 -23.48 9.76 -11.69
C LEU A 76 -23.53 11.27 -11.43
N PRO A 77 -24.43 11.76 -10.55
CA PRO A 77 -24.45 13.17 -10.18
C PRO A 77 -23.17 13.52 -9.40
N PHE A 78 -22.51 14.63 -9.77
CA PHE A 78 -21.26 15.14 -9.17
C PHE A 78 -21.24 15.13 -7.64
N LYS A 79 -22.38 15.38 -6.98
CA LYS A 79 -22.48 15.35 -5.52
C LYS A 79 -22.21 13.96 -4.92
N LEU A 80 -22.68 12.88 -5.57
CA LEU A 80 -22.47 11.52 -5.10
C LEU A 80 -21.03 11.07 -5.33
N GLN A 81 -20.42 11.48 -6.44
CA GLN A 81 -19.02 11.22 -6.76
C GLN A 81 -18.08 11.78 -5.68
N ILE A 82 -18.30 13.03 -5.26
CA ILE A 82 -17.55 13.66 -4.16
C ILE A 82 -17.77 12.91 -2.83
N VAL A 83 -19.01 12.53 -2.50
CA VAL A 83 -19.30 11.81 -1.25
C VAL A 83 -18.59 10.45 -1.21
N ILE A 84 -18.60 9.71 -2.31
CA ILE A 84 -17.97 8.38 -2.41
C ILE A 84 -16.45 8.49 -2.30
N SER A 85 -15.83 9.43 -3.01
CA SER A 85 -14.38 9.65 -2.95
C SER A 85 -13.94 10.12 -1.56
N THR A 86 -14.71 11.01 -0.92
CA THR A 86 -14.43 11.47 0.45
C THR A 86 -14.55 10.33 1.46
N ALA A 87 -15.59 9.49 1.34
CA ALA A 87 -15.76 8.31 2.19
C ALA A 87 -14.60 7.31 2.02
N ALA A 88 -14.14 7.08 0.79
CA ALA A 88 -12.99 6.23 0.51
C ALA A 88 -11.69 6.74 1.18
N VAL A 89 -11.45 8.06 1.17
CA VAL A 89 -10.31 8.68 1.89
C VAL A 89 -10.38 8.40 3.39
N ILE A 90 -11.56 8.57 4.00
CA ILE A 90 -11.75 8.34 5.45
C ILE A 90 -11.50 6.86 5.80
N ILE A 91 -11.99 5.93 4.98
CA ILE A 91 -11.77 4.50 5.17
C ILE A 91 -10.28 4.15 5.05
N LEU A 92 -9.56 4.71 4.07
CA LEU A 92 -8.12 4.53 3.92
C LEU A 92 -7.37 5.07 5.15
N LEU A 93 -7.71 6.26 5.64
CA LEU A 93 -7.11 6.83 6.85
C LEU A 93 -7.40 5.97 8.10
N GLY A 94 -8.62 5.47 8.23
CA GLY A 94 -9.00 4.55 9.31
C GLY A 94 -8.20 3.25 9.27
N PHE A 95 -8.04 2.65 8.08
CA PHE A 95 -7.19 1.48 7.88
C PHE A 95 -5.72 1.75 8.19
N ALA A 96 -5.20 2.91 7.79
CA ALA A 96 -3.83 3.32 8.10
C ALA A 96 -3.61 3.44 9.62
N PHE A 97 -4.60 3.93 10.37
CA PHE A 97 -4.55 4.02 11.83
C PHE A 97 -4.64 2.64 12.50
N LEU A 98 -5.59 1.78 12.06
CA LEU A 98 -5.77 0.43 12.61
C LEU A 98 -4.53 -0.45 12.37
N PHE A 99 -3.94 -0.36 11.18
CA PHE A 99 -2.76 -1.12 10.78
C PHE A 99 -1.43 -0.37 11.00
N SER A 100 -1.43 0.68 11.83
CA SER A 100 -0.25 1.52 12.10
C SER A 100 0.94 0.74 12.67
N ARG A 101 0.74 -0.50 13.12
CA ARG A 101 1.79 -1.43 13.58
C ARG A 101 2.63 -2.01 12.43
N ARG A 102 2.14 -1.97 11.18
CA ARG A 102 2.81 -2.48 9.97
C ARG A 102 3.28 -1.31 9.08
N ARG A 103 4.52 -0.87 9.28
CA ARG A 103 5.19 0.22 8.54
C ARG A 103 4.95 0.23 7.00
N PRO A 104 5.02 -0.89 6.26
CA PRO A 104 4.85 -0.85 4.81
C PRO A 104 3.39 -0.74 4.35
N LEU A 105 2.41 -1.20 5.15
CA LEU A 105 0.99 -1.03 4.83
C LEU A 105 0.54 0.41 5.00
N LEU A 106 1.05 1.05 6.06
CA LEU A 106 0.80 2.46 6.33
C LEU A 106 1.30 3.34 5.17
N GLN A 107 2.44 3.01 4.55
CA GLN A 107 2.95 3.73 3.37
C GLN A 107 1.98 3.67 2.18
N VAL A 108 1.54 2.47 1.80
CA VAL A 108 0.63 2.29 0.64
C VAL A 108 -0.72 2.96 0.89
N CYS A 109 -1.24 2.85 2.12
CA CYS A 109 -2.50 3.47 2.49
C CYS A 109 -2.42 5.01 2.45
N LEU A 110 -1.30 5.59 2.91
CA LEU A 110 -1.08 7.04 2.88
C LEU A 110 -0.94 7.56 1.45
N ILE A 111 -0.27 6.82 0.57
CA ILE A 111 -0.17 7.15 -0.86
C ILE A 111 -1.56 7.12 -1.51
N GLY A 112 -2.34 6.05 -1.29
CA GLY A 112 -3.72 5.98 -1.80
C GLY A 112 -4.61 7.12 -1.29
N ALA A 113 -4.53 7.43 0.01
CA ALA A 113 -5.27 8.53 0.60
C ALA A 113 -4.88 9.89 0.01
N SER A 114 -3.59 10.13 -0.22
CA SER A 114 -3.12 11.37 -0.86
C SER A 114 -3.65 11.54 -2.28
N LEU A 115 -3.60 10.48 -3.08
CA LEU A 115 -4.08 10.50 -4.46
C LEU A 115 -5.59 10.76 -4.52
N MET A 116 -6.34 10.11 -3.64
CA MET A 116 -7.78 10.32 -3.50
C MET A 116 -8.13 11.74 -3.01
N LEU A 117 -7.38 12.29 -2.04
CA LEU A 117 -7.56 13.65 -1.54
C LEU A 117 -7.40 14.69 -2.66
N LEU A 118 -6.42 14.48 -3.55
CA LEU A 118 -6.22 15.33 -4.72
C LEU A 118 -7.40 15.24 -5.68
N GLY A 119 -7.91 14.02 -5.94
CA GLY A 119 -9.11 13.83 -6.77
C GLY A 119 -10.35 14.54 -6.22
N VAL A 120 -10.64 14.38 -4.91
CA VAL A 120 -11.72 15.09 -4.21
C VAL A 120 -11.58 16.60 -4.36
N THR A 121 -10.35 17.11 -4.23
CA THR A 121 -10.09 18.54 -4.35
C THR A 121 -10.41 19.05 -5.76
N LEU A 122 -10.06 18.30 -6.80
CA LEU A 122 -10.38 18.65 -8.18
C LEU A 122 -11.89 18.66 -8.43
N ASP A 123 -12.61 17.62 -7.99
CA ASP A 123 -14.07 17.54 -8.11
C ASP A 123 -14.77 18.72 -7.40
N ILE A 124 -14.27 19.11 -6.21
CA ILE A 124 -14.80 20.26 -5.46
C ILE A 124 -14.56 21.57 -6.22
N VAL A 125 -13.37 21.78 -6.79
CA VAL A 125 -13.08 23.04 -7.48
C VAL A 125 -13.85 23.14 -8.79
N GLU A 126 -14.03 22.04 -9.53
CA GLU A 126 -14.90 22.02 -10.71
C GLU A 126 -16.36 22.34 -10.35
N ALA A 127 -16.86 21.80 -9.23
CA ALA A 127 -18.23 22.05 -8.78
C ALA A 127 -18.46 23.50 -8.29
N PHE A 128 -17.46 24.13 -7.69
CA PHE A 128 -17.60 25.46 -7.07
C PHE A 128 -17.21 26.63 -7.98
N ALA A 129 -16.24 26.46 -8.90
CA ALA A 129 -15.73 27.55 -9.74
C ALA A 129 -15.09 27.05 -11.06
N PRO A 130 -15.88 26.78 -12.11
CA PRO A 130 -15.38 26.22 -13.37
C PRO A 130 -14.45 27.14 -14.20
N ARG A 131 -14.08 28.34 -13.71
CA ARG A 131 -13.42 29.38 -14.53
C ARG A 131 -12.30 30.19 -13.87
N SER A 132 -11.93 29.92 -12.62
CA SER A 132 -10.82 30.65 -11.96
C SER A 132 -9.64 29.73 -11.67
N ASN A 133 -8.65 29.74 -12.57
CA ASN A 133 -7.39 29.02 -12.39
C ASN A 133 -6.71 29.31 -11.04
N SER A 134 -6.88 30.52 -10.49
CA SER A 134 -6.32 30.91 -9.19
C SER A 134 -6.83 30.03 -8.03
N VAL A 135 -8.10 29.62 -8.04
CA VAL A 135 -8.68 28.79 -6.96
C VAL A 135 -8.15 27.36 -7.03
N LEU A 136 -7.95 26.82 -8.24
CA LEU A 136 -7.31 25.52 -8.46
C LEU A 136 -5.89 25.51 -7.88
N TYR A 137 -5.08 26.53 -8.16
CA TYR A 137 -3.69 26.60 -7.66
C TYR A 137 -3.63 26.71 -6.13
N ILE A 138 -4.50 27.52 -5.52
CA ILE A 138 -4.56 27.66 -4.05
C ILE A 138 -4.93 26.32 -3.41
N SER A 139 -5.90 25.61 -3.97
CA SER A 139 -6.35 24.31 -3.45
C SER A 139 -5.29 23.22 -3.61
N LEU A 140 -4.55 23.21 -4.73
CA LEU A 140 -3.40 22.33 -4.93
C LEU A 140 -2.26 22.64 -3.94
N LEU A 141 -1.98 23.92 -3.69
CA LEU A 141 -0.99 24.35 -2.70
C LEU A 141 -1.36 23.85 -1.29
N ALA A 142 -2.63 23.96 -0.91
CA ALA A 142 -3.11 23.45 0.38
C ALA A 142 -2.93 21.92 0.49
N ASN A 143 -3.22 21.17 -0.57
CA ASN A 143 -2.97 19.72 -0.61
C ASN A 143 -1.48 19.39 -0.48
N CYS A 144 -0.60 20.14 -1.16
CA CYS A 144 0.84 19.94 -1.07
C CYS A 144 1.39 20.26 0.32
N LEU A 145 0.89 21.29 0.99
CA LEU A 145 1.24 21.62 2.38
C LEU A 145 0.76 20.53 3.36
N LEU A 146 -0.45 20.00 3.17
CA LEU A 146 -0.95 18.85 3.94
C LEU A 146 -0.06 17.63 3.74
N TRP A 147 0.43 17.41 2.51
CA TRP A 147 1.35 16.31 2.22
C TRP A 147 2.71 16.50 2.88
N TRP A 148 3.27 17.71 2.81
CA TRP A 148 4.52 18.02 3.48
C TRP A 148 4.42 17.84 5.00
N GLY A 149 3.35 18.34 5.62
CA GLY A 149 3.11 18.20 7.07
C GLY A 149 2.93 16.74 7.50
N SER A 150 2.16 15.96 6.75
CA SER A 150 1.97 14.53 7.02
C SER A 150 3.26 13.73 6.78
N GLY A 151 4.06 14.09 5.78
CA GLY A 151 5.36 13.47 5.51
C GLY A 151 6.36 13.69 6.64
N ARG A 152 6.34 14.88 7.23
CA ARG A 152 7.16 15.23 8.40
C ARG A 152 6.72 14.49 9.66
N LYS A 153 5.40 14.35 9.89
CA LYS A 153 4.84 13.67 11.09
C LYS A 153 5.04 12.15 11.05
N LEU A 154 5.04 11.54 9.87
CA LEU A 154 5.18 10.09 9.70
C LEU A 154 6.60 9.64 9.30
N SER A 155 7.57 10.56 9.22
CA SER A 155 8.98 10.33 8.84
C SER A 155 9.12 9.54 7.52
N LEU A 156 8.26 9.82 6.54
CA LEU A 156 8.27 9.18 5.23
C LEU A 156 8.95 10.10 4.21
N PRO A 157 10.22 9.85 3.83
CA PRO A 157 10.99 10.76 2.99
C PRO A 157 10.36 10.96 1.61
N TYR A 158 9.79 9.90 1.01
CA TYR A 158 9.13 9.96 -0.30
C TYR A 158 7.97 10.96 -0.35
N PHE A 159 7.21 11.08 0.74
CA PHE A 159 6.04 11.95 0.79
C PHE A 159 6.43 13.42 0.96
N THR A 160 7.49 13.67 1.73
CA THR A 160 8.11 15.00 1.86
C THR A 160 8.72 15.45 0.53
N ILE A 161 9.39 14.55 -0.20
CA ILE A 161 9.96 14.85 -1.53
C ILE A 161 8.86 15.15 -2.54
N ALA A 162 7.78 14.36 -2.57
CA ALA A 162 6.63 14.59 -3.44
C ALA A 162 5.93 15.94 -3.13
N GLY A 163 5.76 16.29 -1.86
CA GLY A 163 5.20 17.58 -1.44
C GLY A 163 6.08 18.77 -1.83
N ILE A 164 7.40 18.66 -1.67
CA ILE A 164 8.34 19.72 -2.07
C ILE A 164 8.39 19.88 -3.60
N LEU A 165 8.45 18.77 -4.34
CA LEU A 165 8.41 18.79 -5.81
C LEU A 165 7.10 19.38 -6.31
N GLY A 166 5.95 18.95 -5.77
CA GLY A 166 4.65 19.47 -6.15
C GLY A 166 4.52 20.97 -5.86
N THR A 167 4.98 21.42 -4.70
CA THR A 167 5.01 22.85 -4.36
C THR A 167 5.90 23.63 -5.32
N GLY A 168 7.08 23.10 -5.68
CA GLY A 168 7.98 23.69 -6.66
C GLY A 168 7.36 23.83 -8.05
N VAL A 169 6.68 22.79 -8.53
CA VAL A 169 5.98 22.80 -9.83
C VAL A 169 4.82 23.80 -9.83
N ILE A 170 4.02 23.87 -8.76
CA ILE A 170 2.93 24.84 -8.64
C ILE A 170 3.47 26.27 -8.58
N CYS A 171 4.55 26.49 -7.84
CA CYS A 171 5.20 27.79 -7.73
C CYS A 171 5.81 28.23 -9.08
N PHE A 172 6.39 27.30 -9.83
CA PHE A 172 6.86 27.53 -11.19
C PHE A 172 5.70 27.89 -12.14
N PHE A 173 4.59 27.17 -12.06
CA PHE A 173 3.42 27.43 -12.91
C PHE A 173 2.75 28.78 -12.58
N MET A 174 2.65 29.14 -11.30
CA MET A 174 2.21 30.47 -10.84
C MET A 174 3.15 31.58 -11.31
N ALA A 175 4.47 31.37 -11.21
CA ALA A 175 5.46 32.34 -11.70
C ALA A 175 5.35 32.52 -13.21
N ARG A 176 5.14 31.43 -13.97
CA ARG A 176 4.90 31.49 -15.43
C ARG A 176 3.62 32.25 -15.77
N LEU A 177 2.54 32.04 -15.02
CA LEU A 177 1.25 32.71 -15.26
C LEU A 177 1.33 34.21 -14.93
N ILE A 178 2.10 34.60 -13.92
CA ILE A 178 2.33 36.00 -13.52
C ILE A 178 3.31 36.72 -14.46
N PHE A 179 4.37 36.04 -14.94
CA PHE A 179 5.39 36.63 -15.81
C PHE A 179 5.05 36.59 -17.32
N GLY A 180 3.95 35.93 -17.72
CA GLY A 180 3.36 36.07 -19.05
C GLY A 180 4.28 35.67 -20.20
N LEU A 181 4.34 34.37 -20.51
CA LEU A 181 4.83 33.83 -21.79
C LEU A 181 3.88 32.75 -22.31
#